data_AF-E4U720-F1
#
_entry.id   AF-E4U720-F1
#
_cell.length_a   1.000
_cell.length_b   1.000
_cell.length_c   1.000
_cell.angle_alpha   90.00
_cell.angle_beta   90.00
_cell.angle_gamma   90.00
#
_symmetry.space_group_name_H-M   'P 1'
#
loop_
_entity.id
_entity.type
_entity.pdbx_description
1 polymer ?
#
loop_
_entity_poly.entity_id
_entity_poly.type
_entity_poly.pdbx_seq_one_letter_code
_entity_poly.pdbx_strand_id
1 'polypeptide(L)'
;MPRWMRALAAALLLARLLPGGALAAGAPDAAAPAYAADAGPQTDAAGPVLNDDDDDGGDDGGGGGHDDDGSDDGHEDGSGSDDGHEDDGHETYDRQYSFYGQVRWSGERTIVGNRELVGDDPWLPYLAPGMRLEVKGEAQGSRILVTEIEIKYPTAWAYYLGPAQVIGLEGGWIRAWLSGSAGRDLFKLLPAAGETTPVLVACYERGSWRSVPLGLRPDARPPTDGWWRLSGRLSGSGVSWTLAGRLPGDCD
;
A
#
# COMPACT_ATOMS: atom_id res chain seq x y z
N MET A 1 -63.38 21.65 -13.33
CA MET A 1 -62.04 21.57 -12.70
C MET A 1 -62.19 20.90 -11.33
N PRO A 2 -61.22 20.06 -10.91
CA PRO A 2 -61.50 18.73 -10.34
C PRO A 2 -61.77 18.67 -8.83
N ARG A 3 -62.53 17.62 -8.48
CA ARG A 3 -62.95 17.14 -7.16
C ARG A 3 -62.03 16.03 -6.66
N TRP A 4 -60.98 16.29 -5.89
CA TRP A 4 -60.30 15.24 -5.08
C TRP A 4 -59.12 15.81 -4.28
N MET A 5 -59.42 16.66 -3.30
CA MET A 5 -58.50 16.95 -2.20
C MET A 5 -59.27 16.80 -0.89
N ARG A 6 -58.71 15.97 0.01
CA ARG A 6 -58.99 15.82 1.45
C ARG A 6 -60.11 14.85 1.86
N ALA A 7 -59.69 13.69 2.36
CA ALA A 7 -60.17 13.08 3.62
C ALA A 7 -59.20 11.92 3.95
N LEU A 8 -58.21 12.14 4.80
CA LEU A 8 -58.23 11.85 6.25
C LEU A 8 -58.46 10.35 6.53
N ALA A 9 -57.34 9.67 6.77
CA ALA A 9 -57.24 8.29 7.20
C ALA A 9 -57.80 8.12 8.62
N ALA A 10 -58.66 7.12 8.77
CA ALA A 10 -59.08 6.53 10.02
C ALA A 10 -58.77 5.02 9.96
N ALA A 11 -58.63 4.39 11.13
CA ALA A 11 -58.25 2.99 11.41
C ALA A 11 -56.75 2.80 11.69
N LEU A 12 -56.28 2.18 12.78
CA LEU A 12 -56.98 1.50 13.87
C LEU A 12 -56.03 1.41 15.07
N LEU A 13 -56.60 1.49 16.26
CA LEU A 13 -55.95 1.48 17.57
C LEU A 13 -56.07 0.05 18.15
N LEU A 14 -55.13 -0.33 19.01
CA LEU A 14 -55.08 -1.51 19.92
C LEU A 14 -54.60 -2.88 19.41
N ALA A 15 -53.42 -3.28 19.90
CA ALA A 15 -53.22 -4.59 20.53
C ALA A 15 -52.08 -4.55 21.59
N ARG A 16 -52.52 -4.54 22.86
CA ARG A 16 -51.98 -5.20 24.08
C ARG A 16 -50.47 -5.56 24.13
N LEU A 17 -49.65 -5.00 25.03
CA LEU A 17 -49.50 -5.34 26.46
C LEU A 17 -49.52 -6.85 26.75
N LEU A 18 -48.33 -7.44 26.88
CA LEU A 18 -48.06 -8.57 27.78
C LEU A 18 -46.68 -8.40 28.47
N PRO A 19 -46.57 -8.78 29.76
CA PRO A 19 -45.37 -8.63 30.58
C PRO A 19 -44.52 -9.90 30.63
N GLY A 20 -43.27 -9.76 31.09
CA GLY A 20 -42.60 -10.72 31.97
C GLY A 20 -42.11 -12.04 31.36
N GLY A 21 -40.80 -12.14 31.17
CA GLY A 21 -40.11 -13.40 30.91
C GLY A 21 -38.61 -13.25 31.13
N ALA A 22 -38.19 -13.17 32.39
CA ALA A 22 -36.80 -13.37 32.78
C ALA A 22 -36.56 -14.87 33.02
N LEU A 23 -35.72 -15.48 32.19
CA LEU A 23 -34.98 -16.73 32.42
C LEU A 23 -33.64 -16.54 31.67
N ALA A 24 -32.55 -16.23 32.37
CA ALA A 24 -31.63 -17.17 33.01
C ALA A 24 -30.79 -18.00 32.01
N ALA A 25 -29.49 -17.73 32.07
CA ALA A 25 -28.36 -18.64 31.89
C ALA A 25 -28.31 -19.54 30.64
N GLY A 26 -27.31 -19.25 29.80
CA GLY A 26 -26.82 -20.17 28.78
C GLY A 26 -25.84 -19.47 27.87
N ALA A 27 -24.61 -19.27 28.34
CA ALA A 27 -23.49 -19.05 27.44
C ALA A 27 -23.18 -20.39 26.76
N PRO A 28 -23.31 -20.53 25.43
CA PRO A 28 -22.53 -21.52 24.73
C PRO A 28 -21.12 -20.96 24.55
N ASP A 29 -20.15 -21.62 25.18
CA ASP A 29 -18.76 -21.68 24.73
C ASP A 29 -18.74 -21.82 23.20
N ALA A 30 -18.52 -20.71 22.50
CA ALA A 30 -18.18 -20.74 21.09
C ALA A 30 -16.68 -21.02 21.03
N ALA A 31 -16.38 -22.31 21.01
CA ALA A 31 -15.07 -22.87 20.75
C ALA A 31 -14.39 -22.11 19.59
N ALA A 32 -13.21 -21.57 19.88
CA ALA A 32 -12.28 -21.13 18.86
C ALA A 32 -11.99 -22.30 17.90
N PRO A 33 -12.08 -22.14 16.58
CA PRO A 33 -11.50 -23.12 15.69
C PRO A 33 -9.98 -23.03 15.82
N ALA A 34 -9.40 -24.04 16.47
CA ALA A 34 -8.00 -24.39 16.33
C ALA A 34 -7.76 -24.75 14.87
N TYR A 35 -7.17 -23.83 14.09
CA TYR A 35 -6.56 -24.19 12.82
C TYR A 35 -5.09 -24.53 13.07
N ALA A 36 -4.81 -25.78 12.80
CA ALA A 36 -3.52 -26.43 12.89
C ALA A 36 -2.45 -25.65 12.10
N ALA A 37 -1.30 -25.49 12.75
CA ALA A 37 -0.04 -25.49 12.05
C ALA A 37 0.16 -26.88 11.44
N ASP A 38 0.35 -26.97 10.13
CA ASP A 38 1.36 -27.79 9.45
C ASP A 38 1.05 -27.83 7.94
N ALA A 39 1.88 -27.18 7.13
CA ALA A 39 2.10 -27.51 5.72
C ALA A 39 3.43 -26.89 5.30
N GLY A 40 4.49 -27.69 5.42
CA GLY A 40 5.77 -27.44 4.77
C GLY A 40 5.65 -27.43 3.22
N PRO A 41 6.78 -27.19 2.53
CA PRO A 41 6.79 -26.77 1.14
C PRO A 41 6.40 -27.91 0.19
N GLN A 42 5.46 -27.66 -0.72
CA GLN A 42 5.27 -28.51 -1.89
C GLN A 42 6.27 -28.12 -2.97
N THR A 43 7.25 -29.00 -3.16
CA THR A 43 8.09 -29.10 -4.35
C THR A 43 7.36 -29.84 -5.47
N ASP A 44 7.66 -29.40 -6.69
CA ASP A 44 7.67 -30.11 -7.99
C ASP A 44 6.38 -30.70 -8.59
N ALA A 45 5.98 -30.13 -9.75
CA ALA A 45 5.84 -30.88 -11.00
C ALA A 45 5.66 -29.95 -12.24
N ALA A 46 6.61 -30.03 -13.19
CA ALA A 46 6.52 -29.98 -14.67
C ALA A 46 5.46 -29.07 -15.32
N GLY A 47 5.75 -28.06 -16.16
CA GLY A 47 6.65 -27.89 -17.34
C GLY A 47 6.01 -26.79 -18.24
N PRO A 48 6.54 -26.37 -19.42
CA PRO A 48 7.55 -27.02 -20.23
C PRO A 48 8.88 -26.25 -20.37
N VAL A 49 9.89 -27.05 -20.70
CA VAL A 49 11.25 -26.72 -21.12
C VAL A 49 11.21 -26.09 -22.51
N LEU A 50 11.93 -24.98 -22.71
CA LEU A 50 12.34 -24.53 -24.04
C LEU A 50 13.83 -24.85 -24.19
N ASN A 51 14.11 -25.59 -25.26
CA ASN A 51 15.36 -26.23 -25.58
C ASN A 51 16.49 -25.22 -25.82
N ASP A 52 17.66 -25.55 -25.30
CA ASP A 52 18.95 -25.19 -25.86
C ASP A 52 19.18 -26.06 -27.11
N ASP A 53 19.40 -25.42 -28.26
CA ASP A 53 20.00 -26.05 -29.44
C ASP A 53 21.24 -25.22 -29.81
N ASP A 54 22.40 -25.87 -29.69
CA ASP A 54 23.68 -25.50 -30.29
C ASP A 54 23.57 -25.54 -31.82
N ASP A 55 24.15 -24.57 -32.53
CA ASP A 55 24.70 -24.80 -33.88
C ASP A 55 25.60 -23.62 -34.35
N ASP A 56 26.91 -23.88 -34.26
CA ASP A 56 27.97 -23.76 -35.28
C ASP A 56 27.88 -22.74 -36.45
N GLY A 57 28.99 -22.01 -36.61
CA GLY A 57 29.60 -21.79 -37.93
C GLY A 57 29.67 -20.34 -38.41
N GLY A 58 30.89 -19.81 -38.51
CA GLY A 58 31.15 -18.55 -39.21
C GLY A 58 32.54 -17.95 -38.95
N ASP A 59 33.57 -18.74 -39.19
CA ASP A 59 34.92 -18.24 -39.53
C ASP A 59 34.86 -17.61 -40.93
N ASP A 60 35.61 -16.53 -41.18
CA ASP A 60 36.08 -16.04 -42.49
C ASP A 60 36.69 -14.62 -42.38
N GLY A 61 38.01 -14.54 -42.27
CA GLY A 61 38.78 -13.79 -43.29
C GLY A 61 39.35 -12.40 -42.97
N GLY A 62 40.69 -12.36 -42.83
CA GLY A 62 41.57 -11.34 -43.40
C GLY A 62 41.94 -10.16 -42.49
N GLY A 63 43.19 -9.76 -42.29
CA GLY A 63 44.45 -10.10 -42.96
C GLY A 63 45.38 -8.85 -42.92
N GLY A 64 46.66 -9.06 -42.61
CA GLY A 64 47.75 -8.05 -42.66
C GLY A 64 47.95 -7.34 -41.32
N GLY A 65 49.05 -7.50 -40.56
CA GLY A 65 50.44 -7.74 -40.95
C GLY A 65 51.14 -6.39 -41.13
N HIS A 66 52.01 -6.02 -40.19
CA HIS A 66 53.30 -5.34 -40.38
C HIS A 66 54.08 -5.42 -39.06
N ASP A 67 55.28 -5.99 -39.16
CA ASP A 67 56.36 -6.01 -38.17
C ASP A 67 57.08 -4.64 -38.13
N ASP A 68 58.18 -4.60 -37.38
CA ASP A 68 59.24 -3.57 -37.28
C ASP A 68 59.13 -2.73 -35.99
N ASP A 69 59.77 -3.13 -34.88
CA ASP A 69 61.21 -3.13 -34.55
C ASP A 69 61.79 -1.72 -34.28
N GLY A 70 62.55 -1.60 -33.18
CA GLY A 70 63.18 -0.34 -32.78
C GLY A 70 63.36 -0.19 -31.28
N SER A 71 64.55 -0.59 -30.82
CA SER A 71 65.15 -0.44 -29.50
C SER A 71 65.34 1.02 -29.03
N ASP A 72 66.03 1.17 -27.89
CA ASP A 72 66.66 2.36 -27.26
C ASP A 72 65.82 3.04 -26.17
N ASP A 73 66.04 2.85 -24.86
CA ASP A 73 67.20 2.92 -23.93
C ASP A 73 67.23 4.22 -23.08
N GLY A 74 67.39 4.03 -21.76
CA GLY A 74 67.94 4.99 -20.80
C GLY A 74 67.09 6.21 -20.40
N HIS A 75 66.52 6.20 -19.19
CA HIS A 75 66.79 7.24 -18.19
C HIS A 75 66.46 6.77 -16.77
N GLU A 76 67.31 7.20 -15.84
CA GLU A 76 67.59 6.63 -14.53
C GLU A 76 67.65 7.79 -13.54
N ASP A 77 66.55 8.10 -12.83
CA ASP A 77 66.56 9.21 -11.87
C ASP A 77 65.56 8.96 -10.73
N GLY A 78 66.08 8.57 -9.57
CA GLY A 78 65.31 8.46 -8.32
C GLY A 78 65.12 9.80 -7.61
N SER A 79 63.97 9.94 -6.94
CA SER A 79 63.64 10.85 -5.81
C SER A 79 62.26 10.38 -5.32
N GLY A 80 62.00 9.91 -4.11
CA GLY A 80 62.48 10.40 -2.82
C GLY A 80 61.38 11.24 -2.17
N SER A 81 60.57 10.62 -1.31
CA SER A 81 59.72 11.21 -0.26
C SER A 81 58.49 12.02 -0.68
N ASP A 82 57.27 11.56 -0.34
CA ASP A 82 56.59 12.08 0.85
C ASP A 82 55.35 11.24 1.17
N ASP A 83 55.39 10.62 2.34
CA ASP A 83 54.30 9.88 2.97
C ASP A 83 53.42 10.90 3.70
N GLY A 84 52.17 11.07 3.25
CA GLY A 84 51.30 12.04 3.91
C GLY A 84 50.00 12.36 3.20
N HIS A 85 49.29 11.36 2.69
CA HIS A 85 47.84 11.49 2.54
C HIS A 85 47.18 10.96 3.81
N GLU A 86 47.24 11.79 4.85
CA GLU A 86 46.24 11.80 5.90
C GLU A 86 44.92 12.30 5.30
N ASP A 87 43.83 11.77 5.81
CA ASP A 87 42.44 12.16 5.57
C ASP A 87 41.75 11.49 4.37
N ASP A 88 41.72 10.16 4.40
CA ASP A 88 40.49 9.38 4.21
C ASP A 88 39.44 9.79 5.26
N GLY A 89 39.03 11.05 5.16
CA GLY A 89 37.72 11.52 5.52
C GLY A 89 36.74 10.70 4.70
N HIS A 90 36.40 9.53 5.23
CA HIS A 90 35.06 8.99 5.08
C HIS A 90 34.14 10.09 5.60
N GLU A 91 33.84 11.06 4.74
CA GLU A 91 32.57 11.74 4.73
C GLU A 91 31.57 10.60 4.85
N THR A 92 31.08 10.38 6.06
CA THR A 92 29.79 9.78 6.29
C THR A 92 28.84 10.75 5.63
N TYR A 93 28.77 10.67 4.29
CA TYR A 93 27.67 11.20 3.55
C TYR A 93 26.46 10.62 4.27
N ASP A 94 25.75 11.47 4.99
CA ASP A 94 24.31 11.35 5.23
C ASP A 94 23.68 11.29 3.84
N ARG A 95 23.92 10.18 3.14
CA ARG A 95 23.55 9.98 1.75
C ARG A 95 22.10 9.57 1.86
N GLN A 96 21.24 10.58 1.96
CA GLN A 96 19.81 10.39 1.91
C GLN A 96 19.52 9.77 0.53
N TYR A 97 19.26 8.47 0.52
CA TYR A 97 19.02 7.73 -0.72
C TYR A 97 17.56 7.89 -1.10
N SER A 98 17.29 8.29 -2.35
CA SER A 98 15.99 8.07 -2.97
C SER A 98 15.98 6.71 -3.65
N PHE A 99 14.95 5.93 -3.37
CA PHE A 99 14.76 4.59 -3.91
C PHE A 99 13.36 4.48 -4.51
N TYR A 100 13.28 4.02 -5.76
CA TYR A 100 12.01 3.73 -6.41
C TYR A 100 11.75 2.23 -6.40
N GLY A 101 10.55 1.81 -5.99
CA GLY A 101 10.21 0.40 -6.00
C GLY A 101 8.74 0.09 -5.80
N GLN A 102 8.41 -1.18 -6.05
CA GLN A 102 7.06 -1.69 -5.85
C GLN A 102 6.94 -2.41 -4.51
N VAL A 103 5.86 -2.13 -3.78
CA VAL A 103 5.50 -2.85 -2.56
C VAL A 103 5.19 -4.30 -2.92
N ARG A 104 5.93 -5.22 -2.32
CA ARG A 104 5.73 -6.68 -2.45
C ARG A 104 4.88 -7.23 -1.33
N TRP A 105 5.06 -6.71 -0.12
CA TRP A 105 4.37 -7.14 1.09
C TRP A 105 3.98 -5.91 1.92
N SER A 106 2.81 -5.95 2.55
CA SER A 106 2.40 -4.97 3.57
C SER A 106 1.63 -5.63 4.71
N GLY A 107 1.65 -5.01 5.90
CA GLY A 107 1.09 -5.57 7.13
C GLY A 107 2.07 -5.38 8.29
N GLU A 108 2.42 -6.45 8.99
CA GLU A 108 3.45 -6.43 10.05
C GLU A 108 4.82 -5.97 9.56
N ARG A 109 5.08 -6.12 8.26
CA ARG A 109 6.27 -5.63 7.57
C ARG A 109 5.87 -5.04 6.24
N THR A 110 6.54 -3.98 5.82
CA THR A 110 6.40 -3.42 4.49
C THR A 110 7.68 -3.68 3.71
N ILE A 111 7.59 -4.40 2.60
CA ILE A 111 8.75 -4.75 1.77
C ILE A 111 8.59 -4.09 0.41
N VAL A 112 9.61 -3.33 0.00
CA VAL A 112 9.71 -2.71 -1.32
C VAL A 112 10.96 -3.21 -2.02
N GLY A 113 10.80 -3.82 -3.19
CA GLY A 113 11.88 -4.58 -3.83
C GLY A 113 12.32 -5.74 -2.93
N ASN A 114 13.55 -5.67 -2.41
CA ASN A 114 14.14 -6.63 -1.47
C ASN A 114 14.44 -6.03 -0.09
N ARG A 115 13.91 -4.83 0.22
CA ARG A 115 14.21 -4.11 1.46
C ARG A 115 12.95 -3.89 2.29
N GLU A 116 13.11 -4.05 3.60
CA GLU A 116 12.07 -3.75 4.59
C GLU A 116 12.09 -2.25 4.91
N LEU A 117 10.93 -1.61 4.82
CA LEU A 117 10.74 -0.23 5.26
C LEU A 117 10.47 -0.22 6.76
N VAL A 118 11.24 0.58 7.50
CA VAL A 118 11.08 0.77 8.95
C VAL A 118 11.00 2.25 9.28
N GLY A 119 10.26 2.60 10.33
CA GLY A 119 10.04 3.98 10.76
C GLY A 119 8.57 4.26 11.04
N ASP A 120 8.26 5.54 11.14
CA ASP A 120 6.98 6.10 11.56
C ASP A 120 6.37 7.04 10.51
N ASP A 121 6.84 6.94 9.25
CA ASP A 121 6.24 7.67 8.13
C ASP A 121 4.72 7.41 8.04
N PRO A 122 3.90 8.45 7.92
CA PRO A 122 2.45 8.35 8.04
C PRO A 122 1.80 7.56 6.91
N TRP A 123 2.49 7.30 5.79
CA TRP A 123 1.99 6.48 4.70
C TRP A 123 2.17 4.98 4.92
N LEU A 124 3.12 4.56 5.77
CA LEU A 124 3.43 3.14 6.00
C LEU A 124 2.20 2.25 6.26
N PRO A 125 1.22 2.65 7.11
CA PRO A 125 0.05 1.82 7.38
C PRO A 125 -0.89 1.62 6.19
N TYR A 126 -0.78 2.46 5.16
CA TYR A 126 -1.69 2.51 4.02
C TYR A 126 -1.06 1.97 2.73
N LEU A 127 0.14 1.37 2.82
CA LEU A 127 0.76 0.75 1.66
C LEU A 127 0.14 -0.62 1.37
N ALA A 128 -0.09 -0.89 0.07
CA ALA A 128 -0.61 -2.16 -0.41
C ALA A 128 0.36 -2.83 -1.40
N PRO A 129 0.39 -4.18 -1.45
CA PRO A 129 1.14 -4.88 -2.49
C PRO A 129 0.70 -4.42 -3.87
N GLY A 130 1.67 -4.08 -4.71
CA GLY A 130 1.46 -3.56 -6.05
C GLY A 130 1.67 -2.04 -6.18
N MET A 131 1.59 -1.28 -5.09
CA MET A 131 1.86 0.17 -5.11
C MET A 131 3.31 0.46 -5.49
N ARG A 132 3.55 1.54 -6.24
CA ARG A 132 4.90 2.01 -6.57
C ARG A 132 5.20 3.28 -5.80
N LEU A 133 6.37 3.33 -5.18
CA LEU A 133 6.76 4.37 -4.25
C LEU A 133 8.11 4.93 -4.65
N GLU A 134 8.31 6.21 -4.36
CA GLU A 134 9.63 6.78 -4.12
C GLU A 134 9.80 6.90 -2.60
N VAL A 135 10.88 6.33 -2.08
CA VAL A 135 11.18 6.31 -0.65
C VAL A 135 12.49 7.05 -0.46
N LYS A 136 12.50 8.05 0.42
CA LYS A 136 13.72 8.69 0.90
C LYS A 136 14.05 8.17 2.29
N GLY A 137 15.32 7.89 2.53
CA GLY A 137 15.74 7.35 3.81
C GLY A 137 17.20 6.93 3.85
N GLU A 138 17.57 6.36 4.98
CA GLU A 138 18.89 5.80 5.22
C GLU A 138 18.85 4.28 5.02
N ALA A 139 19.77 3.74 4.25
CA ALA A 139 19.88 2.31 4.04
C ALA A 139 20.69 1.66 5.16
N GLN A 140 20.10 0.70 5.86
CA GLN A 140 20.72 -0.08 6.93
C GLN A 140 20.64 -1.57 6.59
N GLY A 141 21.58 -2.04 5.76
CA GLY A 141 21.60 -3.42 5.26
C GLY A 141 20.35 -3.74 4.42
N SER A 142 19.52 -4.67 4.90
CA SER A 142 18.25 -5.05 4.26
C SER A 142 17.07 -4.17 4.64
N ARG A 143 17.29 -3.12 5.44
CA ARG A 143 16.27 -2.20 5.92
C ARG A 143 16.50 -0.79 5.37
N ILE A 144 15.43 -0.02 5.28
CA ILE A 144 15.47 1.42 5.01
C ILE A 144 14.77 2.11 6.16
N LEU A 145 15.50 2.97 6.89
CA LEU A 145 14.90 3.90 7.83
C LEU A 145 14.27 5.04 7.03
N VAL A 146 12.95 4.99 6.92
CA VAL A 146 12.17 5.88 6.08
C VAL A 146 12.12 7.27 6.70
N THR A 147 12.47 8.27 5.90
CA THR A 147 12.25 9.68 6.24
C THR A 147 11.08 10.29 5.47
N GLU A 148 10.81 9.79 4.26
CA GLU A 148 9.69 10.24 3.43
C GLU A 148 9.25 9.14 2.46
N ILE A 149 7.93 9.00 2.28
CA ILE A 149 7.33 8.18 1.23
C ILE A 149 6.48 9.05 0.32
N GLU A 150 6.70 8.91 -0.99
CA GLU A 150 5.83 9.44 -2.03
C GLU A 150 5.23 8.29 -2.84
N ILE A 151 3.89 8.25 -2.93
CA ILE A 151 3.17 7.20 -3.64
C ILE A 151 3.00 7.60 -5.10
N LYS A 152 3.70 6.91 -6.00
CA LYS A 152 3.75 7.21 -7.44
C LYS A 152 2.70 6.43 -8.24
N TYR A 153 2.23 5.29 -7.72
CA TYR A 153 1.15 4.52 -8.32
C TYR A 153 0.40 3.69 -7.27
N PRO A 154 -0.94 3.62 -7.33
CA PRO A 154 -1.85 4.35 -8.24
C PRO A 154 -1.82 5.87 -8.02
N THR A 155 -2.03 6.66 -9.08
CA THR A 155 -2.04 8.15 -9.01
C THR A 155 -3.34 8.72 -8.45
N ALA A 156 -4.42 7.93 -8.45
CA ALA A 156 -5.70 8.32 -7.87
C ALA A 156 -6.26 7.16 -7.06
N TRP A 157 -6.25 7.30 -5.73
CA TRP A 157 -6.68 6.23 -4.84
C TRP A 157 -7.31 6.72 -3.54
N ALA A 158 -7.98 5.80 -2.87
CA ALA A 158 -8.42 5.93 -1.50
C ALA A 158 -8.20 4.60 -0.77
N TYR A 159 -7.95 4.65 0.53
CA TYR A 159 -7.91 3.48 1.39
C TYR A 159 -9.11 3.46 2.30
N TYR A 160 -9.75 2.30 2.41
CA TYR A 160 -10.87 2.03 3.30
C TYR A 160 -10.55 0.85 4.19
N LEU A 161 -10.67 1.04 5.50
CA LEU A 161 -10.78 -0.02 6.50
C LEU A 161 -12.20 0.00 7.05
N GLY A 162 -12.89 -1.12 7.00
CA GLY A 162 -14.24 -1.22 7.55
C GLY A 162 -15.02 -2.44 7.08
N PRO A 163 -16.32 -2.53 7.44
CA PRO A 163 -17.18 -3.62 6.98
C PRO A 163 -17.36 -3.62 5.46
N ALA A 164 -17.19 -4.78 4.83
CA ALA A 164 -17.29 -4.96 3.38
C ALA A 164 -18.62 -4.45 2.79
N GLN A 165 -19.71 -4.58 3.54
CA GLN A 165 -21.06 -4.21 3.11
C GLN A 165 -21.22 -2.71 2.83
N VAL A 166 -20.41 -1.85 3.46
CA VAL A 166 -20.47 -0.40 3.27
C VAL A 166 -20.08 -0.03 1.83
N ILE A 167 -19.23 -0.83 1.18
CA ILE A 167 -18.84 -0.67 -0.22
C ILE A 167 -19.53 -1.67 -1.15
N GLY A 168 -20.60 -2.33 -0.69
CA GLY A 168 -21.36 -3.28 -1.49
C GLY A 168 -20.65 -4.62 -1.73
N LEU A 169 -19.66 -4.96 -0.92
CA LEU A 169 -19.02 -6.27 -0.92
C LEU A 169 -19.60 -7.16 0.20
N GLU A 170 -19.52 -8.47 0.01
CA GLU A 170 -19.84 -9.44 1.05
C GLU A 170 -18.61 -9.73 1.92
N GLY A 171 -18.83 -10.16 3.17
CA GLY A 171 -17.75 -10.60 4.06
C GLY A 171 -17.65 -9.80 5.37
N GLY A 172 -16.49 -9.88 6.02
CA GLY A 172 -16.23 -9.22 7.30
C GLY A 172 -15.60 -7.83 7.14
N TRP A 173 -14.72 -7.49 8.08
CA TRP A 173 -13.86 -6.32 7.98
C TRP A 173 -12.76 -6.51 6.93
N ILE A 174 -12.54 -5.47 6.15
CA ILE A 174 -11.61 -5.47 5.02
C ILE A 174 -10.74 -4.21 5.02
N ARG A 175 -9.57 -4.31 4.40
CA ARG A 175 -8.77 -3.20 3.90
C ARG A 175 -8.90 -3.18 2.38
N ALA A 176 -9.45 -2.10 1.84
CA ALA A 176 -9.64 -1.91 0.42
C ALA A 176 -8.88 -0.68 -0.06
N TRP A 177 -8.14 -0.84 -1.15
CA TRP A 177 -7.57 0.27 -1.91
C TRP A 177 -8.43 0.45 -3.15
N LEU A 178 -9.11 1.58 -3.18
CA LEU A 178 -10.04 1.97 -4.23
C LEU A 178 -9.30 2.88 -5.20
N SER A 179 -9.58 2.74 -6.49
CA SER A 179 -8.94 3.53 -7.55
C SER A 179 -9.95 3.98 -8.58
N GLY A 180 -9.47 4.82 -9.50
CA GLY A 180 -10.25 5.28 -10.65
C GLY A 180 -11.32 6.31 -10.28
N SER A 181 -12.02 6.76 -11.31
CA SER A 181 -13.04 7.80 -11.23
C SER A 181 -14.18 7.36 -10.33
N ALA A 182 -14.38 8.06 -9.21
CA ALA A 182 -15.38 7.73 -8.18
C ALA A 182 -15.15 6.42 -7.40
N GLY A 183 -13.94 5.85 -7.39
CA GLY A 183 -13.60 4.73 -6.51
C GLY A 183 -14.33 3.43 -6.82
N ARG A 184 -14.67 3.21 -8.09
CA ARG A 184 -15.41 2.02 -8.55
C ARG A 184 -14.48 0.84 -8.80
N ASP A 185 -13.19 1.10 -9.03
CA ASP A 185 -12.20 0.08 -9.28
C ASP A 185 -11.53 -0.31 -7.97
N LEU A 186 -11.32 -1.61 -7.78
CA LEU A 186 -10.63 -2.16 -6.63
C LEU A 186 -9.18 -2.44 -7.01
N PHE A 187 -8.26 -1.61 -6.52
CA PHE A 187 -6.83 -1.82 -6.71
C PHE A 187 -6.33 -3.02 -5.89
N LYS A 188 -6.74 -3.10 -4.62
CA LYS A 188 -6.37 -4.19 -3.71
C LYS A 188 -7.43 -4.40 -2.65
N LEU A 189 -7.58 -5.65 -2.21
CA LEU A 189 -8.45 -6.04 -1.12
C LEU A 189 -7.74 -7.04 -0.23
N LEU A 190 -7.78 -6.82 1.08
CA LEU A 190 -7.21 -7.70 2.10
C LEU A 190 -8.20 -7.86 3.28
N PRO A 191 -8.23 -9.00 3.96
CA PRO A 191 -9.01 -9.18 5.19
C PRO A 191 -8.44 -8.34 6.33
N ALA A 192 -9.30 -7.94 7.27
CA ALA A 192 -8.93 -7.08 8.41
C ALA A 192 -9.65 -7.50 9.71
N ALA A 193 -9.44 -8.76 10.13
CA ALA A 193 -10.09 -9.30 11.32
C ALA A 193 -9.68 -8.57 12.60
N GLY A 194 -10.61 -8.42 13.55
CA GLY A 194 -10.36 -7.81 14.87
C GLY A 194 -10.44 -6.29 14.91
N GLU A 195 -10.62 -5.63 13.76
CA GLU A 195 -10.77 -4.18 13.66
C GLU A 195 -12.19 -3.75 14.07
N THR A 196 -12.31 -2.60 14.74
CA THR A 196 -13.61 -2.11 15.26
C THR A 196 -13.95 -0.69 14.81
N THR A 197 -12.98 0.04 14.25
CA THR A 197 -13.13 1.45 13.90
C THR A 197 -12.86 1.64 12.41
N PRO A 198 -13.86 2.08 11.62
CA PRO A 198 -13.62 2.32 10.20
C PRO A 198 -12.62 3.46 10.00
N VAL A 199 -11.78 3.35 8.98
CA VAL A 199 -10.83 4.39 8.58
C VAL A 199 -10.97 4.64 7.09
N LEU A 200 -10.94 5.90 6.70
CA LEU A 200 -10.86 6.31 5.31
C LEU A 200 -9.64 7.21 5.15
N VAL A 201 -8.84 6.95 4.14
CA VAL A 201 -7.79 7.86 3.67
C VAL A 201 -8.09 8.18 2.23
N ALA A 202 -8.25 9.47 1.93
CA ALA A 202 -8.57 9.92 0.59
C ALA A 202 -8.08 11.36 0.38
N CYS A 203 -7.86 11.72 -0.88
CA CYS A 203 -7.54 13.09 -1.23
C CYS A 203 -8.80 13.93 -1.41
N TYR A 204 -8.83 15.11 -0.82
CA TYR A 204 -9.85 16.12 -1.03
C TYR A 204 -9.30 17.22 -1.93
N GLU A 205 -9.96 17.45 -3.06
CA GLU A 205 -9.51 18.41 -4.06
C GLU A 205 -10.71 19.15 -4.63
N ARG A 206 -10.65 20.50 -4.66
CA ARG A 206 -11.68 21.35 -5.31
C ARG A 206 -13.12 21.01 -4.89
N GLY A 207 -13.33 20.68 -3.62
CA GLY A 207 -14.66 20.40 -3.09
C GLY A 207 -15.12 18.94 -3.19
N SER A 208 -14.27 18.01 -3.64
CA SER A 208 -14.63 16.60 -3.84
C SER A 208 -13.59 15.64 -3.28
N TRP A 209 -14.06 14.50 -2.76
CA TRP A 209 -13.23 13.36 -2.40
C TRP A 209 -12.88 12.52 -3.63
N ARG A 210 -11.59 12.30 -3.88
CA ARG A 210 -11.08 11.50 -5.00
C ARG A 210 -11.11 10.01 -4.70
N SER A 211 -11.44 9.21 -5.71
CA SER A 211 -11.48 7.74 -5.63
C SER A 211 -12.33 7.17 -4.47
N VAL A 212 -13.33 7.94 -3.98
CA VAL A 212 -14.29 7.50 -2.95
C VAL A 212 -15.67 7.24 -3.57
N PRO A 213 -16.22 6.01 -3.47
CA PRO A 213 -17.55 5.67 -3.96
C PRO A 213 -18.63 6.36 -3.13
N LEU A 214 -19.81 6.57 -3.73
CA LEU A 214 -20.91 7.31 -3.11
C LEU A 214 -21.29 6.80 -1.71
N GLY A 215 -21.28 5.47 -1.50
CA GLY A 215 -21.60 4.86 -0.19
C GLY A 215 -20.59 5.17 0.92
N LEU A 216 -19.38 5.63 0.59
CA LEU A 216 -18.33 6.00 1.54
C LEU A 216 -18.11 7.51 1.66
N ARG A 217 -18.76 8.34 0.84
CA ARG A 217 -18.41 9.76 0.77
C ARG A 217 -18.60 10.46 2.12
N PRO A 218 -17.54 11.08 2.66
CA PRO A 218 -17.67 11.87 3.87
C PRO A 218 -18.45 13.16 3.64
N ASP A 219 -19.37 13.46 4.56
CA ASP A 219 -20.00 14.79 4.67
C ASP A 219 -19.03 15.81 5.26
N ALA A 220 -18.03 15.36 6.02
CA ALA A 220 -16.99 16.20 6.58
C ALA A 220 -16.17 16.85 5.46
N ARG A 221 -16.04 18.18 5.52
CA ARG A 221 -15.24 18.95 4.56
C ARG A 221 -13.95 19.42 5.22
N PRO A 222 -12.78 19.04 4.68
CA PRO A 222 -11.53 19.57 5.15
C PRO A 222 -11.39 21.08 4.89
N PRO A 223 -10.60 21.79 5.70
CA PRO A 223 -10.36 23.23 5.51
C PRO A 223 -9.51 23.54 4.27
N THR A 224 -8.70 22.58 3.81
CA THR A 224 -7.79 22.74 2.67
C THR A 224 -7.71 21.47 1.84
N ASP A 225 -7.27 21.62 0.59
CA ASP A 225 -7.00 20.51 -0.31
C ASP A 225 -5.80 19.66 0.17
N GLY A 226 -5.80 18.39 -0.24
CA GLY A 226 -4.75 17.41 0.06
C GLY A 226 -5.27 16.12 0.67
N TRP A 227 -4.35 15.32 1.22
CA TRP A 227 -4.68 14.01 1.79
C TRP A 227 -5.17 14.09 3.22
N TRP A 228 -6.25 13.36 3.50
CA TRP A 228 -6.87 13.35 4.83
C TRP A 228 -7.14 11.94 5.29
N ARG A 229 -6.88 11.71 6.58
CA ARG A 229 -7.35 10.55 7.33
C ARG A 229 -8.64 10.92 8.04
N LEU A 230 -9.62 10.03 7.93
CA LEU A 230 -10.90 10.12 8.62
C LEU A 230 -11.10 8.87 9.48
N SER A 231 -11.69 9.08 10.65
CA SER A 231 -12.19 8.01 11.50
C SER A 231 -13.70 7.91 11.33
N GLY A 232 -14.20 6.70 11.19
CA GLY A 232 -15.62 6.41 11.05
C GLY A 232 -16.24 5.96 12.36
N ARG A 233 -17.55 6.13 12.45
CA ARG A 233 -18.42 5.43 13.41
C ARG A 233 -19.54 4.76 12.63
N LEU A 234 -19.76 3.47 12.90
CA LEU A 234 -20.84 2.72 12.29
C LEU A 234 -22.20 3.26 12.78
N SER A 235 -23.10 3.51 11.84
CA SER A 235 -24.47 3.95 12.12
C SER A 235 -25.42 3.28 11.14
N GLY A 236 -26.15 2.26 11.63
CA GLY A 236 -26.98 1.41 10.76
C GLY A 236 -26.13 0.71 9.70
N SER A 237 -26.48 0.90 8.43
CA SER A 237 -25.75 0.35 7.27
C SER A 237 -24.64 1.24 6.74
N GLY A 238 -24.38 2.39 7.36
CA GLY A 238 -23.43 3.39 6.87
C GLY A 238 -22.34 3.74 7.88
N VAL A 239 -21.48 4.68 7.48
CA VAL A 239 -20.40 5.21 8.30
C VAL A 239 -20.52 6.72 8.38
N SER A 240 -20.59 7.26 9.59
CA SER A 240 -20.41 8.70 9.81
C SER A 240 -18.93 9.00 9.99
N TRP A 241 -18.40 9.96 9.23
CA TRP A 241 -16.98 10.28 9.19
C TRP A 241 -16.62 11.52 9.99
N THR A 242 -15.45 11.52 10.63
CA THR A 242 -14.84 12.67 11.28
C THR A 242 -13.39 12.81 10.83
N LEU A 243 -12.94 14.03 10.55
CA LEU A 243 -11.54 14.30 10.20
C LEU A 243 -10.64 13.92 11.38
N ALA A 244 -9.65 13.05 11.12
CA ALA A 244 -8.70 12.59 12.13
C ALA A 244 -7.32 13.24 11.97
N GLY A 245 -6.97 13.72 10.78
CA GLY A 245 -5.74 14.45 10.52
C GLY A 245 -5.42 14.60 9.04
N ARG A 246 -4.52 15.53 8.72
CA ARG A 246 -3.96 15.70 7.38
C ARG A 246 -2.73 14.81 7.22
N LEU A 247 -2.54 14.22 6.04
CA LEU A 247 -1.34 13.47 5.66
C LEU A 247 -0.45 14.36 4.78
N PRO A 248 0.86 14.08 4.69
CA PRO A 248 1.77 14.84 3.83
C PRO A 248 1.46 14.60 2.35
N GLY A 249 1.84 15.55 1.50
CA GLY A 249 1.64 15.49 0.05
C GLY A 249 0.35 16.15 -0.46
N ASP A 250 0.33 16.37 -1.77
CA ASP A 250 -0.80 16.89 -2.54
C ASP A 250 -1.50 15.74 -3.28
N CYS A 251 -2.61 16.02 -3.98
CA CYS A 251 -3.41 14.98 -4.65
C CYS A 251 -2.81 14.42 -5.95
N ASP A 252 -1.61 14.85 -6.34
CA ASP A 252 -0.98 14.60 -7.64
C ASP A 252 0.22 13.66 -7.54
#